data_AF-A0A841PTP6-F1
#
_entry.id   AF-A0A841PTP6-F1
#
_cell.length_a   1.000
_cell.length_b   1.000
_cell.length_c   1.000
_cell.angle_alpha   90.00
_cell.angle_beta   90.00
_cell.angle_gamma   90.00
#
_symmetry.space_group_name_H-M   'P 1'
#
loop_
_entity.id
_entity.type
_entity.pdbx_description
1 polymer ?
#
loop_
_entity_poly.entity_id
_entity_poly.type
_entity_poly.pdbx_seq_one_letter_code
_entity_poly.pdbx_strand_id
1 'polypeptide(L)'
;MGNPFRKNIEKRQGSGFNILSGDSTDGHGGFGVGSLSLDNLTPVIIDPVEERVFLDMGAIHARSEIEKKVKLLENKEELNDPREYWMVWVTTAHTDEGEPKYHGIGACRFYREVEPPEGSRFCRGYKSMPEHVNHMDKALKGHVIIDHMDDKPRYMLREYLKGFSEDYWNNADEKLREAFVDE
;
A
#
# COMPACT_ATOMS: atom_id res chain seq x y z
N MET A 1 3.50 -8.70 27.63
CA MET A 1 3.20 -7.39 27.02
C MET A 1 2.27 -7.62 25.84
N GLY A 2 1.05 -7.07 25.86
CA GLY A 2 0.15 -7.13 24.70
C GLY A 2 0.62 -6.14 23.63
N ASN A 3 0.70 -6.58 22.37
CA ASN A 3 1.12 -5.74 21.25
C ASN A 3 0.14 -4.54 21.11
N PRO A 4 0.58 -3.28 21.31
CA PRO A 4 -0.30 -2.10 21.28
C PRO A 4 -0.99 -1.91 19.91
N PHE A 5 -0.44 -2.50 18.83
CA PHE A 5 -0.99 -2.43 17.48
C PHE A 5 -2.30 -3.21 17.29
N ARG A 6 -2.54 -4.30 18.05
CA ARG A 6 -3.77 -5.11 17.90
C ARG A 6 -5.05 -4.32 18.19
N LYS A 7 -5.00 -3.33 19.07
CA LYS A 7 -6.17 -2.56 19.51
C LYS A 7 -6.74 -1.63 18.44
N ASN A 8 -5.95 -1.29 17.42
CA ASN A 8 -6.38 -0.45 16.28
C ASN A 8 -6.89 -1.27 15.08
N ILE A 9 -6.58 -2.57 15.00
CA ILE A 9 -7.01 -3.47 13.91
C ILE A 9 -8.51 -3.78 14.04
N GLU A 10 -9.01 -4.03 15.26
CA GLU A 10 -10.42 -4.39 15.52
C GLU A 10 -11.43 -3.30 15.15
N LYS A 11 -11.03 -2.02 15.11
CA LYS A 11 -11.95 -0.90 14.90
C LYS A 11 -12.24 -0.55 13.44
N ARG A 12 -11.58 -1.17 12.45
CA ARG A 12 -11.59 -0.69 11.05
C ARG A 12 -11.88 -1.77 10.00
N GLN A 13 -12.65 -2.79 10.34
CA GLN A 13 -13.18 -3.80 9.40
C GLN A 13 -14.25 -3.23 8.45
N GLY A 14 -13.92 -2.18 7.67
CA GLY A 14 -14.85 -1.54 6.74
C GLY A 14 -14.44 -1.54 5.27
N SER A 15 -13.19 -1.89 4.94
CA SER A 15 -12.71 -2.02 3.57
C SER A 15 -11.72 -3.17 3.54
N GLY A 16 -12.06 -4.27 2.89
CA GLY A 16 -11.14 -5.41 2.72
C GLY A 16 -10.11 -5.12 1.62
N PHE A 17 -9.11 -5.99 1.49
CA PHE A 17 -8.32 -6.07 0.25
C PHE A 17 -9.22 -6.48 -0.90
N ASN A 18 -8.99 -5.96 -2.10
CA ASN A 18 -9.68 -6.46 -3.28
C ASN A 18 -9.20 -7.88 -3.62
N ILE A 19 -10.13 -8.76 -3.97
CA ILE A 19 -9.90 -10.18 -4.25
C ILE A 19 -10.78 -10.54 -5.44
N LEU A 20 -10.24 -11.26 -6.43
CA LEU A 20 -11.04 -11.78 -7.54
C LEU A 20 -12.03 -12.83 -7.00
N SER A 21 -13.33 -12.62 -7.19
CA SER A 21 -14.29 -13.73 -7.13
C SER A 21 -14.06 -14.59 -8.37
N GLY A 22 -13.74 -15.87 -8.20
CA GLY A 22 -13.36 -16.81 -9.25
C GLY A 22 -14.46 -17.19 -10.26
N ASP A 23 -15.24 -16.24 -10.77
CA ASP A 23 -16.20 -16.48 -11.84
C ASP A 23 -15.84 -15.65 -13.09
N SER A 24 -14.94 -16.22 -13.89
CA SER A 24 -14.68 -15.76 -15.26
C SER A 24 -15.49 -16.60 -16.24
N THR A 25 -16.81 -16.63 -16.07
CA THR A 25 -17.74 -17.06 -17.12
C THR A 25 -18.98 -16.17 -17.17
N ASP A 26 -18.83 -14.92 -17.60
CA ASP A 26 -19.93 -14.28 -18.31
C ASP A 26 -19.44 -13.26 -19.34
N GLY A 27 -19.80 -13.55 -20.58
CA GLY A 27 -19.29 -12.90 -21.76
C GLY A 27 -19.85 -11.50 -21.97
N HIS A 28 -18.94 -10.55 -22.16
CA HIS A 28 -19.10 -9.53 -23.18
C HIS A 28 -17.71 -9.15 -23.72
N GLY A 29 -17.48 -9.44 -25.00
CA GLY A 29 -16.19 -9.26 -25.65
C GLY A 29 -15.69 -7.81 -25.61
N GLY A 30 -14.39 -7.65 -25.37
CA GLY A 30 -13.72 -6.37 -25.53
C GLY A 30 -12.35 -6.33 -24.87
N PHE A 31 -11.31 -6.51 -25.68
CA PHE A 31 -9.92 -6.09 -25.45
C PHE A 31 -9.11 -6.80 -24.34
N GLY A 32 -8.09 -7.55 -24.78
CA GLY A 32 -6.84 -7.71 -24.05
C GLY A 32 -6.72 -8.96 -23.18
N VAL A 33 -6.45 -10.11 -23.81
CA VAL A 33 -5.73 -11.21 -23.17
C VAL A 33 -4.39 -10.64 -22.69
N GLY A 34 -4.26 -10.36 -21.39
CA GLY A 34 -3.03 -9.85 -20.76
C GLY A 34 -3.10 -8.46 -20.11
N SER A 35 -4.27 -7.86 -19.87
CA SER A 35 -4.34 -6.63 -19.07
C SER A 35 -4.14 -6.96 -17.59
N LEU A 36 -3.04 -6.48 -16.98
CA LEU A 36 -2.86 -6.44 -15.52
C LEU A 36 -4.02 -5.61 -14.95
N SER A 37 -5.08 -6.27 -14.48
CA SER A 37 -6.22 -5.56 -13.90
C SER A 37 -5.81 -5.00 -12.55
N LEU A 38 -6.09 -3.71 -12.31
CA LEU A 38 -5.88 -3.07 -11.01
C LEU A 38 -6.83 -3.61 -9.93
N ASP A 39 -7.74 -4.50 -10.31
CA ASP A 39 -8.74 -5.08 -9.42
C ASP A 39 -8.13 -5.83 -8.24
N ASN A 40 -6.91 -6.34 -8.32
CA ASN A 40 -6.24 -7.02 -7.21
C ASN A 40 -5.22 -6.14 -6.46
N LEU A 41 -5.14 -4.85 -6.81
CA LEU A 41 -4.22 -3.89 -6.20
C LEU A 41 -4.93 -3.12 -5.09
N THR A 42 -4.39 -3.20 -3.88
CA THR A 42 -4.91 -2.47 -2.72
C THR A 42 -3.81 -1.56 -2.17
N PRO A 43 -4.01 -0.23 -2.11
CA PRO A 43 -3.06 0.68 -1.49
C PRO A 43 -3.20 0.66 0.03
N VAL A 44 -2.08 0.42 0.71
CA VAL A 44 -1.92 0.50 2.16
C VAL A 44 -1.10 1.75 2.49
N ILE A 45 -1.62 2.63 3.33
CA ILE A 45 -0.91 3.82 3.81
C ILE A 45 -0.43 3.59 5.24
N ILE A 46 0.82 3.97 5.49
CA ILE A 46 1.46 3.90 6.80
C ILE A 46 1.90 5.32 7.19
N ASP A 47 1.43 5.77 8.35
CA ASP A 47 1.95 6.93 9.08
C ASP A 47 2.80 6.41 10.24
N PRO A 48 4.15 6.42 10.12
CA PRO A 48 5.04 5.92 11.17
C PRO A 48 5.02 6.77 12.44
N VAL A 49 4.62 8.05 12.33
CA VAL A 49 4.61 8.99 13.46
C VAL A 49 3.36 8.79 14.32
N GLU A 50 2.19 8.67 13.68
CA GLU A 50 0.91 8.36 14.37
C GLU A 50 0.68 6.86 14.59
N GLU A 51 1.64 6.03 14.17
CA GLU A 51 1.57 4.57 14.29
C GLU A 51 0.30 3.98 13.66
N ARG A 52 -0.06 4.51 12.49
CA ARG A 52 -1.33 4.19 11.82
C ARG A 52 -1.10 3.50 10.49
N VAL A 53 -1.76 2.36 10.29
CA VAL A 53 -1.82 1.65 9.00
C VAL A 53 -3.28 1.54 8.57
N PHE A 54 -3.57 1.87 7.32
CA PHE A 54 -4.94 1.85 6.80
C PHE A 54 -4.97 1.67 5.28
N LEU A 55 -6.07 1.11 4.77
CA LEU A 55 -6.32 1.04 3.32
C LEU A 55 -6.89 2.36 2.82
N ASP A 56 -6.46 2.78 1.64
CA ASP A 56 -7.06 3.92 0.95
C ASP A 56 -7.05 3.73 -0.57
N MET A 57 -8.16 3.21 -1.08
CA MET A 57 -8.38 3.01 -2.52
C MET A 57 -8.33 4.32 -3.32
N GLY A 58 -8.49 5.47 -2.66
CA GLY A 58 -8.33 6.77 -3.29
C GLY A 58 -6.92 6.99 -3.87
N ALA A 59 -5.90 6.32 -3.32
CA ALA A 59 -4.51 6.44 -3.80
C ALA A 59 -4.33 6.02 -5.27
N ILE A 60 -5.15 5.08 -5.78
CA ILE A 60 -5.12 4.66 -7.19
C ILE A 60 -5.36 5.86 -8.14
N HIS A 61 -6.16 6.82 -7.69
CA HIS A 61 -6.51 8.01 -8.48
C HIS A 61 -5.85 9.30 -7.94
N ALA A 62 -4.80 9.19 -7.12
CA ALA A 62 -4.16 10.31 -6.43
C ALA A 62 -5.14 11.13 -5.57
N ARG A 63 -6.06 10.45 -4.88
CA ARG A 63 -7.13 11.02 -4.06
C ARG A 63 -7.18 10.40 -2.66
N SER A 64 -6.08 9.84 -2.16
CA SER A 64 -6.03 9.35 -0.78
C SER A 64 -6.17 10.46 0.26
N GLU A 65 -6.42 10.10 1.52
CA GLU A 65 -6.45 10.99 2.67
C GLU A 65 -5.20 11.86 2.75
N ILE A 66 -4.03 11.27 2.47
CA ILE A 66 -2.75 11.98 2.51
C ILE A 66 -2.47 12.82 1.27
N GLU A 67 -3.19 12.60 0.16
CA GLU A 67 -3.05 13.36 -1.09
C GLU A 67 -4.10 14.48 -1.23
N LYS A 68 -5.25 14.36 -0.58
CA LYS A 68 -6.31 15.37 -0.62
C LYS A 68 -5.80 16.70 -0.06
N LYS A 69 -6.11 17.77 -0.79
CA LYS A 69 -5.69 19.15 -0.46
C LYS A 69 -4.16 19.32 -0.36
N VAL A 70 -3.41 18.49 -1.08
CA VAL A 70 -1.96 18.63 -1.22
C VAL A 70 -1.63 19.13 -2.62
N LYS A 71 -0.74 20.12 -2.69
CA LYS A 71 -0.05 20.50 -3.93
C LYS A 71 1.28 19.78 -3.97
N LEU A 72 1.45 18.88 -4.94
CA LEU A 72 2.73 18.19 -5.14
C LEU A 72 3.75 19.16 -5.74
N LEU A 73 4.93 19.22 -5.13
CA LEU A 73 6.10 19.95 -5.61
C LEU A 73 6.97 19.03 -6.47
N GLU A 74 7.82 19.62 -7.30
CA GLU A 74 8.76 18.89 -8.16
C GLU A 74 9.97 18.38 -7.38
N ASN A 75 10.37 19.10 -6.33
CA ASN A 75 11.55 18.79 -5.53
C ASN A 75 11.15 18.62 -4.05
N LYS A 76 11.74 17.62 -3.39
CA LYS A 76 11.48 17.33 -1.97
C LYS A 76 12.04 18.44 -1.09
N GLU A 77 13.14 19.06 -1.50
CA GLU A 77 13.91 20.06 -0.77
C GLU A 77 13.16 21.38 -0.57
N GLU A 78 12.09 21.61 -1.34
CA GLU A 78 11.22 22.78 -1.22
C GLU A 78 10.20 22.66 -0.07
N LEU A 79 10.03 21.46 0.49
CA LEU A 79 9.16 21.22 1.62
C LEU A 79 9.82 21.68 2.92
N ASN A 80 9.01 22.28 3.80
CA ASN A 80 9.43 22.68 5.12
C ASN A 80 8.95 21.64 6.15
N ASP A 81 9.90 20.94 6.76
CA ASP A 81 9.66 19.90 7.77
C ASP A 81 8.51 18.93 7.41
N PRO A 82 8.58 18.26 6.25
CA PRO A 82 7.49 17.39 5.84
C PRO A 82 7.44 16.12 6.70
N ARG A 83 6.23 15.73 7.08
CA ARG A 83 6.00 14.39 7.61
C ARG A 83 6.15 13.36 6.49
N GLU A 84 6.83 12.26 6.82
CA GLU A 84 6.94 11.09 5.95
C GLU A 84 5.78 10.12 6.17
N TYR A 85 5.29 9.58 5.05
CA TYR A 85 4.34 8.48 4.96
C TYR A 85 4.90 7.44 4.00
N TRP A 86 4.45 6.20 4.16
CA TRP A 86 4.66 5.15 3.17
C TRP A 86 3.35 4.79 2.50
N MET A 87 3.38 4.72 1.17
CA MET A 87 2.28 4.24 0.36
C MET A 87 2.70 2.94 -0.29
N VAL A 88 2.01 1.86 0.07
CA VAL A 88 2.40 0.50 -0.26
C VAL A 88 1.34 -0.11 -1.15
N TRP A 89 1.74 -0.47 -2.36
CA TRP A 89 0.93 -1.25 -3.29
C TRP A 89 0.97 -2.71 -2.87
N VAL A 90 -0.17 -3.27 -2.46
CA VAL A 90 -0.28 -4.69 -2.11
C VAL A 90 -1.18 -5.37 -3.13
N THR A 91 -0.62 -6.36 -3.82
CA THR A 91 -1.33 -7.15 -4.81
C THR A 91 -1.70 -8.50 -4.21
N THR A 92 -2.94 -8.93 -4.41
CA THR A 92 -3.45 -10.24 -4.02
C THR A 92 -3.60 -11.15 -5.24
N ALA A 93 -3.58 -12.47 -5.01
CA ALA A 93 -3.86 -13.48 -6.04
C ALA A 93 -4.45 -14.72 -5.35
N HIS A 94 -4.59 -15.81 -6.11
CA HIS A 94 -4.90 -17.13 -5.56
C HIS A 94 -3.68 -18.05 -5.71
N THR A 95 -3.58 -19.06 -4.85
CA THR A 95 -2.70 -20.22 -5.01
C THR A 95 -3.23 -21.10 -6.16
N ASP A 96 -2.44 -22.10 -6.55
CA ASP A 96 -2.88 -23.11 -7.53
C ASP A 96 -4.12 -23.89 -7.05
N GLU A 97 -4.32 -23.97 -5.73
CA GLU A 97 -5.46 -24.60 -5.08
C GLU A 97 -6.67 -23.66 -4.94
N GLY A 98 -6.55 -22.41 -5.40
CA GLY A 98 -7.62 -21.42 -5.40
C GLY A 98 -7.77 -20.65 -4.09
N GLU A 99 -6.82 -20.77 -3.17
CA GLU A 99 -6.85 -20.04 -1.90
C GLU A 99 -6.24 -18.65 -2.05
N PRO A 100 -6.79 -17.60 -1.43
CA PRO A 100 -6.24 -16.26 -1.58
C PRO A 100 -4.86 -16.13 -0.91
N LYS A 101 -4.00 -15.31 -1.52
CA LYS A 101 -2.65 -15.01 -1.03
C LYS A 101 -2.22 -13.59 -1.33
N TYR A 102 -1.25 -13.08 -0.56
CA TYR A 102 -0.46 -11.93 -1.00
C TYR A 102 0.49 -12.34 -2.13
N HIS A 103 0.52 -11.55 -3.19
CA HIS A 103 1.28 -11.85 -4.40
C HIS A 103 2.48 -10.93 -4.59
N GLY A 104 2.31 -9.62 -4.40
CA GLY A 104 3.37 -8.64 -4.61
C GLY A 104 3.18 -7.40 -3.76
N ILE A 105 4.28 -6.72 -3.45
CA ILE A 105 4.32 -5.55 -2.56
C ILE A 105 5.30 -4.52 -3.11
N GLY A 106 4.87 -3.28 -3.27
CA GLY A 106 5.73 -2.17 -3.68
C GLY A 106 5.55 -0.97 -2.77
N ALA A 107 6.53 -0.69 -1.90
CA ALA A 107 6.50 0.47 -1.01
C ALA A 107 7.06 1.72 -1.69
N CYS A 108 6.41 2.86 -1.48
CA CYS A 108 6.84 4.14 -2.04
C CYS A 108 6.83 5.21 -0.96
N ARG A 109 7.77 6.15 -1.02
CA ARG A 109 7.80 7.27 -0.06
C ARG A 109 6.80 8.35 -0.50
N PHE A 110 6.21 8.99 0.50
CA PHE A 110 5.34 10.15 0.31
C PHE A 110 5.63 11.17 1.42
N TYR A 111 5.84 12.41 1.04
CA TYR A 111 6.13 13.49 1.96
C TYR A 111 5.03 14.53 1.90
N ARG A 112 4.64 15.05 3.07
CA ARG A 112 3.61 16.09 3.15
C ARG A 112 3.85 16.98 4.36
N GLU A 113 3.73 18.29 4.15
CA GLU A 113 3.70 19.27 5.23
C GLU A 113 2.45 19.08 6.11
N VAL A 114 2.66 19.12 7.42
CA VAL A 114 1.58 18.95 8.40
C VAL A 114 0.55 20.08 8.28
N GLU A 115 1.03 21.29 8.02
CA GLU A 115 0.22 22.51 7.89
C GLU A 115 0.44 23.20 6.54
N PRO A 116 -0.58 23.88 5.99
CA PRO A 116 -0.39 24.69 4.79
C PRO A 116 0.48 25.92 5.09
N PRO A 117 1.29 26.39 4.14
CA PRO A 117 2.03 27.64 4.29
C PRO A 117 1.07 28.83 4.42
N GLU A 118 1.55 29.92 5.02
CA GLU A 118 0.78 31.14 5.24
C GLU A 118 0.11 31.63 3.93
N GLY A 119 -1.18 31.91 3.99
CA GLY A 119 -1.98 32.33 2.84
C GLY A 119 -2.41 31.22 1.88
N SER A 120 -2.04 29.95 2.13
CA SER A 120 -2.49 28.80 1.35
C SER A 120 -3.60 28.02 2.07
N ARG A 121 -4.48 27.40 1.27
CA ARG A 121 -5.46 26.40 1.76
C ARG A 121 -5.03 24.96 1.51
N PHE A 122 -3.86 24.77 0.90
CA PHE A 122 -3.32 23.48 0.48
C PHE A 122 -1.97 23.25 1.15
N CYS A 123 -1.78 22.06 1.72
CA CYS A 123 -0.47 21.59 2.17
C CYS A 123 0.43 21.38 0.94
N ARG A 124 1.74 21.47 1.11
CA ARG A 124 2.67 21.01 0.07
C ARG A 124 3.08 19.58 0.35
N GLY A 125 3.39 18.84 -0.70
CA GLY A 125 3.87 17.47 -0.58
C GLY A 125 4.75 17.10 -1.75
N TYR A 126 5.36 15.92 -1.67
CA TYR A 126 6.25 15.40 -2.68
C TYR A 126 6.09 13.89 -2.76
N LYS A 127 6.09 13.38 -3.99
CA LYS A 127 6.24 11.96 -4.28
C LYS A 127 6.97 11.78 -5.60
N SER A 128 7.75 10.72 -5.70
CA SER A 128 8.38 10.35 -6.96
C SER A 128 7.39 9.58 -7.82
N MET A 129 6.86 10.22 -8.87
CA MET A 129 5.99 9.54 -9.84
C MET A 129 6.67 8.31 -10.49
N PRO A 130 7.96 8.37 -10.89
CA PRO A 130 8.66 7.19 -11.38
C PRO A 130 8.72 6.04 -10.36
N GLU A 131 8.97 6.33 -9.08
CA GLU A 131 8.96 5.33 -8.02
C GLU A 131 7.59 4.67 -7.91
N HIS A 132 6.53 5.48 -7.80
CA HIS A 132 5.16 5.00 -7.62
C HIS A 132 4.70 4.13 -8.78
N VAL A 133 4.94 4.54 -10.03
CA VAL A 133 4.56 3.75 -11.21
C VAL A 133 5.38 2.47 -11.31
N ASN A 134 6.70 2.53 -11.10
CA ASN A 134 7.57 1.36 -11.20
C ASN A 134 7.26 0.33 -10.12
N HIS A 135 7.05 0.77 -8.88
CA HIS A 135 6.76 -0.14 -7.77
C HIS A 135 5.36 -0.72 -7.87
N MET A 136 4.38 0.04 -8.39
CA MET A 136 3.05 -0.48 -8.73
C MET A 136 3.12 -1.58 -9.80
N ASP A 137 3.78 -1.31 -10.93
CA ASP A 137 3.94 -2.30 -12.02
C ASP A 137 4.63 -3.58 -11.53
N LYS A 138 5.68 -3.43 -10.73
CA LYS A 138 6.40 -4.57 -10.16
C LYS A 138 5.55 -5.33 -9.12
N ALA A 139 4.79 -4.65 -8.28
CA ALA A 139 3.88 -5.30 -7.32
C ALA A 139 2.80 -6.12 -8.03
N LEU A 140 2.21 -5.58 -9.11
CA LEU A 140 1.24 -6.29 -9.94
C LEU A 140 1.82 -7.56 -10.59
N LYS A 141 3.14 -7.59 -10.83
CA LYS A 141 3.90 -8.75 -11.34
C LYS A 141 4.40 -9.69 -10.24
N GLY A 142 4.00 -9.49 -8.99
CA GLY A 142 4.37 -10.34 -7.86
C GLY A 142 5.75 -10.06 -7.26
N HIS A 143 6.40 -8.94 -7.62
CA HIS A 143 7.64 -8.55 -6.98
C HIS A 143 7.40 -7.93 -5.60
N VAL A 144 8.41 -8.05 -4.73
CA VAL A 144 8.39 -7.50 -3.37
C VAL A 144 9.53 -6.48 -3.23
N ILE A 145 9.19 -5.22 -2.99
CA ILE A 145 10.09 -4.07 -2.97
C ILE A 145 9.81 -3.26 -1.70
N ILE A 146 10.44 -3.69 -0.62
CA ILE A 146 10.30 -3.11 0.73
C ILE A 146 11.65 -3.02 1.46
N ASP A 147 12.74 -3.33 0.76
CA ASP A 147 14.13 -3.31 1.23
C ASP A 147 14.60 -1.93 1.69
N HIS A 148 14.08 -0.88 1.06
CA HIS A 148 14.40 0.51 1.35
C HIS A 148 13.48 1.14 2.41
N MET A 149 12.52 0.38 2.95
CA MET A 149 11.70 0.81 4.08
C MET A 149 12.51 0.80 5.37
N ASP A 150 12.27 1.80 6.22
CA ASP A 150 12.83 1.78 7.56
C ASP A 150 12.18 0.67 8.42
N ASP A 151 12.88 0.23 9.47
CA ASP A 151 12.46 -0.91 10.29
C ASP A 151 11.05 -0.73 10.89
N LYS A 152 10.74 0.48 11.39
CA LYS A 152 9.44 0.78 12.00
C LYS A 152 8.26 0.61 11.01
N PRO A 153 8.21 1.31 9.87
CA PRO A 153 7.12 1.13 8.91
C PRO A 153 7.08 -0.29 8.31
N ARG A 154 8.22 -0.95 8.11
CA ARG A 154 8.26 -2.35 7.64
C ARG A 154 7.64 -3.32 8.64
N TYR A 155 7.96 -3.16 9.93
CA TYR A 155 7.32 -3.90 11.02
C TYR A 155 5.80 -3.64 11.06
N MET A 156 5.38 -2.37 10.99
CA MET A 156 3.97 -2.01 10.99
C MET A 156 3.19 -2.65 9.84
N LEU A 157 3.78 -2.67 8.64
CA LEU A 157 3.19 -3.32 7.47
C LEU A 157 3.04 -4.84 7.69
N ARG A 158 4.10 -5.50 8.19
CA ARG A 158 4.09 -6.95 8.49
C ARG A 158 2.95 -7.32 9.43
N GLU A 159 2.85 -6.61 10.56
CA GLU A 159 1.81 -6.88 11.56
C GLU A 159 0.40 -6.59 11.01
N TYR A 160 0.26 -5.56 10.16
CA TYR A 160 -1.01 -5.24 9.52
C TYR A 160 -1.47 -6.33 8.54
N LEU A 161 -0.57 -6.82 7.68
CA LEU A 161 -0.89 -7.88 6.71
C LEU A 161 -1.22 -9.21 7.41
N LYS A 162 -0.40 -9.63 8.38
CA LYS A 162 -0.69 -10.82 9.20
C LYS A 162 -1.99 -10.69 9.97
N GLY A 163 -2.23 -9.52 10.57
CA GLY A 163 -3.43 -9.24 11.35
C GLY A 163 -4.70 -9.14 10.50
N PHE A 164 -4.58 -8.82 9.21
CA PHE A 164 -5.69 -8.84 8.28
C PHE A 164 -6.15 -10.27 7.97
N SER A 165 -5.21 -11.14 7.60
CA SER A 165 -5.47 -12.57 7.43
C SER A 165 -4.18 -13.37 7.55
N GLU A 166 -4.14 -14.27 8.54
CA GLU A 166 -3.03 -15.22 8.68
C GLU A 166 -2.98 -16.19 7.51
N ASP A 167 -4.13 -16.56 6.92
CA ASP A 167 -4.19 -17.45 5.76
C ASP A 167 -3.53 -16.81 4.53
N TYR A 168 -3.84 -15.54 4.23
CA TYR A 168 -3.21 -14.81 3.12
C TYR A 168 -1.70 -14.74 3.29
N TRP A 169 -1.25 -14.54 4.53
CA TRP A 169 0.15 -14.48 4.88
C TRP A 169 0.84 -15.83 4.71
N ASN A 170 0.24 -16.91 5.22
CA ASN A 170 0.80 -18.25 5.16
C ASN A 170 0.84 -18.80 3.72
N ASN A 171 -0.15 -18.42 2.91
CA ASN A 171 -0.25 -18.77 1.49
C ASN A 171 0.63 -17.92 0.58
N ALA A 172 1.21 -16.82 1.10
CA ALA A 172 2.13 -16.00 0.35
C ALA A 172 3.45 -16.74 0.09
N ASP A 173 4.04 -16.45 -1.07
CA ASP A 173 5.32 -17.03 -1.47
C ASP A 173 6.38 -16.76 -0.40
N GLU A 174 7.28 -17.73 -0.18
CA GLU A 174 8.31 -17.66 0.87
C GLU A 174 9.14 -16.38 0.79
N LYS A 175 9.54 -15.97 -0.42
CA LYS A 175 10.27 -14.72 -0.66
C LYS A 175 9.55 -13.47 -0.14
N LEU A 176 8.22 -13.44 -0.20
CA LEU A 176 7.43 -12.34 0.36
C LEU A 176 7.56 -12.32 1.88
N ARG A 177 7.42 -13.48 2.52
CA ARG A 177 7.53 -13.59 3.98
C ARG A 177 8.95 -13.29 4.47
N GLU A 178 9.96 -13.78 3.77
CA GLU A 178 11.40 -13.52 4.04
C GLU A 178 11.75 -12.05 3.91
N ALA A 179 11.16 -11.34 2.93
CA ALA A 179 11.33 -9.90 2.79
C ALA A 179 10.78 -9.10 3.99
N PHE A 180 10.18 -9.72 5.01
CA PHE A 180 9.78 -9.08 6.26
C PHE A 180 10.51 -9.63 7.50
N VAL A 181 11.47 -10.53 7.32
CA VAL A 181 12.35 -10.97 8.39
C VAL A 181 13.46 -9.93 8.51
N ASP A 182 13.61 -9.36 9.71
CA ASP A 182 14.69 -8.44 10.02
C ASP A 182 16.01 -9.24 10.09
N GLU A 183 17.11 -8.74 9.49
CA GLU A 183 18.45 -9.29 9.69
C GLU A 183 19.00 -8.94 11.08
#